data_AF-A0AAJ1UZ83-F1
#
_entry.id   AF-A0AAJ1UZ83-F1
#
_cell.length_a   1.000
_cell.length_b   1.000
_cell.length_c   1.000
_cell.angle_alpha   90.00
_cell.angle_beta   90.00
_cell.angle_gamma   90.00
#
_symmetry.space_group_name_H-M   'P 1'
#
loop_
_entity.id
_entity.type
_entity.pdbx_description
1 polymer ?
#
loop_
_entity_poly.entity_id
_entity_poly.type
_entity_poly.pdbx_seq_one_letter_code
_entity_poly.pdbx_strand_id
1 'polypeptide(L)'
;MTRESEALERLRHMEERYNEACALMDQAEVALATIEALEQTMIPLMDQYSSSWMNDREIAIEAGEHLVVTGEDEVWNLYGRQCALMAKLLADSSRFFTDDLLGD
;
A
#
# COMPACT_ATOMS: atom_id res chain seq x y z
N MET A 1 -37.99 13.19 -26.22
CA MET A 1 -37.32 13.73 -25.03
C MET A 1 -37.08 15.21 -25.22
N THR A 2 -37.08 16.00 -24.14
CA THR A 2 -36.74 17.43 -24.20
C THR A 2 -35.26 17.60 -23.90
N ARG A 3 -34.63 18.67 -24.41
CA ARG A 3 -33.23 19.03 -24.14
C ARG A 3 -32.92 19.13 -22.64
N GLU A 4 -33.91 19.52 -21.86
CA GLU A 4 -33.86 19.58 -20.39
C GLU A 4 -33.73 18.19 -19.76
N SER A 5 -34.52 17.22 -20.23
CA SER A 5 -34.47 15.82 -19.75
C SER A 5 -33.09 15.19 -19.97
N GLU A 6 -32.49 15.41 -21.14
CA GLU A 6 -31.17 14.87 -21.47
C GLU A 6 -30.05 15.54 -20.67
N ALA A 7 -30.19 16.84 -20.35
CA ALA A 7 -29.24 17.54 -19.50
C ALA A 7 -29.26 17.03 -18.06
N LEU A 8 -30.45 16.79 -17.51
CA LEU A 8 -30.61 16.22 -16.18
C LEU A 8 -30.07 14.79 -16.09
N GLU A 9 -30.26 13.98 -17.11
CA GLU A 9 -29.71 12.61 -17.18
C GLU A 9 -28.17 12.61 -17.15
N ARG A 10 -27.53 13.48 -17.94
CA ARG A 10 -26.06 13.65 -17.89
C ARG A 10 -25.56 14.09 -16.52
N LEU A 11 -26.28 15.00 -15.86
CA LEU A 11 -25.91 15.46 -14.51
C LEU A 11 -26.05 14.35 -13.47
N ARG A 12 -27.08 13.50 -13.56
CA ARG A 12 -27.23 12.34 -12.67
C ARG A 12 -26.09 11.34 -12.84
N HIS A 13 -25.71 11.02 -14.07
CA HIS A 13 -24.54 10.16 -14.31
C HIS A 13 -23.24 10.79 -13.81
N MET A 14 -23.09 12.11 -13.92
CA MET A 14 -21.94 12.80 -13.35
C MET A 14 -21.93 12.74 -11.83
N GLU A 15 -23.08 12.89 -11.17
CA GLU A 15 -23.23 12.76 -9.72
C GLU A 15 -22.91 11.33 -9.23
N GLU A 16 -23.36 10.31 -9.95
CA GLU A 16 -23.00 8.90 -9.68
C GLU A 16 -21.48 8.70 -9.70
N ARG A 17 -20.81 9.18 -10.76
CA ARG A 17 -19.35 9.09 -10.89
C ARG A 17 -18.60 9.92 -9.86
N TYR A 18 -19.13 11.08 -9.49
CA TYR A 18 -18.56 11.93 -8.45
C TYR A 18 -18.58 11.21 -7.10
N ASN A 19 -19.72 10.64 -6.72
CA ASN A 19 -19.86 9.91 -5.46
C ASN A 19 -18.93 8.70 -5.40
N GLU A 20 -18.78 7.97 -6.52
CA GLU A 20 -17.82 6.88 -6.64
C GLU A 20 -16.37 7.37 -6.46
N ALA A 21 -16.00 8.46 -7.12
CA ALA A 21 -14.66 9.04 -7.01
C ALA A 21 -14.34 9.51 -5.58
N CYS A 22 -15.30 10.14 -4.88
CA CYS A 22 -15.14 10.51 -3.48
C CYS A 22 -14.87 9.29 -2.59
N ALA A 23 -15.65 8.22 -2.75
CA ALA A 23 -15.46 7.00 -1.95
C ALA A 23 -14.10 6.32 -2.23
N LEU A 24 -13.59 6.39 -3.46
CA LEU A 24 -12.26 5.89 -3.81
C LEU A 24 -11.15 6.78 -3.23
N MET A 25 -11.33 8.09 -3.20
CA MET A 25 -10.38 9.02 -2.60
C MET A 25 -10.23 8.77 -1.09
N ASP A 26 -11.35 8.62 -0.37
CA ASP A 26 -11.33 8.32 1.07
C ASP A 26 -10.56 7.01 1.35
N GLN A 27 -10.76 5.99 0.51
CA GLN A 27 -10.02 4.72 0.61
C GLN A 27 -8.52 4.88 0.31
N ALA A 28 -8.17 5.73 -0.66
CA ALA A 28 -6.78 6.00 -1.00
C ALA A 28 -6.05 6.71 0.15
N GLU A 29 -6.69 7.66 0.83
CA GLU A 29 -6.11 8.34 2.00
C GLU A 29 -5.88 7.36 3.17
N VAL A 30 -6.82 6.46 3.43
CA VAL A 30 -6.65 5.40 4.44
C VAL A 30 -5.53 4.43 4.05
N ALA A 31 -5.44 4.06 2.77
CA ALA A 31 -4.37 3.20 2.28
C ALA A 31 -2.99 3.86 2.43
N LEU A 32 -2.87 5.16 2.16
CA LEU A 32 -1.64 5.92 2.36
C LEU A 32 -1.22 5.92 3.84
N ALA A 33 -2.14 6.22 4.76
CA ALA A 33 -1.85 6.16 6.20
C ALA A 33 -1.41 4.75 6.65
N THR A 34 -1.96 3.70 6.03
CA THR A 34 -1.56 2.31 6.29
C THR A 34 -0.15 2.01 5.78
N ILE A 35 0.23 2.56 4.62
CA ILE A 35 1.59 2.44 4.06
C ILE A 35 2.61 3.13 4.97
N GLU A 36 2.29 4.32 5.47
CA GLU A 36 3.15 5.04 6.43
C GLU A 36 3.35 4.26 7.73
N ALA A 37 2.28 3.68 8.28
CA ALA A 37 2.35 2.84 9.47
C ALA A 37 3.17 1.56 9.22
N LEU A 38 3.06 0.97 8.03
CA LEU A 38 3.87 -0.18 7.62
C LEU A 38 5.35 0.19 7.61
N GLU A 39 5.73 1.32 7.02
CA GLU A 39 7.12 1.79 7.01
C GLU A 39 7.69 1.95 8.41
N GLN A 40 6.95 2.64 9.30
CA GLN A 40 7.35 2.83 10.70
C GLN A 40 7.50 1.51 11.47
N THR A 41 6.72 0.49 11.12
CA THR A 41 6.81 -0.84 11.74
C THR A 41 7.99 -1.64 11.19
N MET A 42 8.29 -1.50 9.91
CA MET A 42 9.35 -2.26 9.24
C MET A 42 10.76 -1.80 9.64
N ILE A 43 10.96 -0.53 9.97
CA ILE A 43 12.27 0.01 10.42
C ILE A 43 12.82 -0.78 11.62
N PRO A 44 12.16 -0.81 12.80
CA PRO A 44 12.69 -1.53 13.95
C PRO A 44 12.74 -3.05 13.74
N LEU A 45 11.84 -3.61 12.92
CA LEU A 45 11.87 -5.04 12.58
C LEU A 45 13.14 -5.39 11.80
N MET A 46 13.50 -4.60 10.79
CA MET A 46 14.71 -4.83 9.99
C MET A 46 15.99 -4.52 10.77
N ASP A 47 15.96 -3.54 11.68
CA ASP A 47 17.07 -3.27 12.59
C ASP A 47 17.35 -4.47 13.50
N GLN A 48 16.31 -5.09 14.07
CA GLN A 48 16.46 -6.32 14.88
C GLN A 48 16.89 -7.52 14.04
N TYR A 49 16.29 -7.68 12.85
CA TYR A 49 16.65 -8.74 11.91
C TYR A 49 18.12 -8.69 11.49
N SER A 50 18.66 -7.49 11.25
CA SER A 50 20.05 -7.33 10.83
C SER A 50 21.06 -7.40 11.98
N SER A 51 20.66 -7.10 13.21
CA SER A 51 21.60 -6.96 14.34
C SER A 51 21.73 -8.19 15.24
N SER A 52 20.62 -8.85 15.60
CA SER A 52 20.63 -9.92 16.62
C SER A 52 19.90 -11.19 16.21
N TRP A 53 19.08 -11.15 15.17
CA TRP A 53 18.15 -12.23 14.83
C TRP A 53 18.80 -13.61 14.68
N MET A 54 19.97 -13.73 14.06
CA MET A 54 20.63 -15.03 13.89
C MET A 54 20.95 -15.69 15.23
N ASN A 55 21.48 -14.91 16.18
CA ASN A 55 21.79 -15.38 17.52
C ASN A 55 20.52 -15.66 18.34
N ASP A 56 19.54 -14.75 18.27
CA ASP A 56 18.29 -14.89 19.03
C ASP A 56 17.45 -16.07 18.52
N ARG A 57 17.51 -16.34 17.20
CA ARG A 57 16.90 -17.51 16.57
C ARG A 57 17.48 -18.81 17.10
N GLU A 58 18.80 -18.92 17.23
CA GLU A 58 19.44 -20.13 17.77
C GLU A 58 18.99 -20.38 19.20
N ILE A 59 18.98 -19.34 20.05
CA ILE A 59 18.48 -19.42 21.43
C ILE A 59 17.01 -19.87 21.48
N ALA A 60 16.15 -19.31 20.62
CA ALA A 60 14.74 -19.69 20.56
C ALA A 60 14.55 -21.15 20.14
N ILE A 61 15.34 -21.64 19.17
CA ILE A 61 15.30 -23.04 18.73
C ILE A 61 15.75 -23.97 19.86
N GLU A 62 16.82 -23.64 20.58
CA GLU A 62 17.29 -24.40 21.74
C GLU A 62 16.28 -24.43 22.88
N ALA A 63 15.54 -23.33 23.08
CA ALA A 63 14.46 -23.24 24.05
C ALA A 63 13.17 -24.01 23.64
N GLY A 64 13.10 -24.51 22.40
CA GLY A 64 11.91 -25.19 21.87
C GLY A 64 10.76 -24.23 21.51
N GLU A 65 11.05 -22.94 21.31
CA GLU A 65 10.06 -21.94 20.93
C GLU A 65 9.73 -22.02 19.43
N HIS A 66 8.47 -21.72 19.09
CA HIS A 66 7.97 -21.76 17.72
C HIS A 66 7.41 -20.39 17.29
N LEU A 67 8.32 -19.46 17.01
CA LEU A 67 7.98 -18.11 16.57
C LEU A 67 8.10 -18.00 15.05
N VAL A 68 7.10 -17.39 14.39
CA VAL A 68 7.12 -17.17 12.93
C VAL A 68 8.42 -16.48 12.49
N VAL A 69 8.85 -15.46 13.22
CA VAL A 69 10.07 -14.70 12.90
C VAL A 69 11.35 -15.54 12.92
N THR A 70 11.37 -16.73 13.55
CA THR A 70 12.57 -17.61 13.53
C THR A 70 12.71 -18.41 12.23
N GLY A 71 11.70 -18.39 11.36
CA GLY A 71 11.80 -18.92 10.01
C GLY A 71 12.85 -18.17 9.19
N GLU A 72 13.62 -18.91 8.37
CA GLU A 72 14.78 -18.37 7.65
C GLU A 72 14.43 -17.17 6.76
N ASP A 73 13.26 -17.22 6.11
CA ASP A 73 12.89 -16.24 5.10
C ASP A 73 11.76 -15.29 5.54
N GLU A 74 11.15 -15.45 6.71
CA GLU A 74 9.86 -14.80 7.00
C GLU A 74 9.94 -13.27 7.02
N VAL A 75 10.92 -12.72 7.73
CA VAL A 75 11.15 -11.27 7.79
C VAL A 75 11.67 -10.75 6.45
N TRP A 76 12.54 -11.51 5.79
CA TRP A 76 13.09 -11.15 4.48
C TRP A 76 12.02 -11.12 3.37
N ASN A 77 11.10 -12.08 3.38
CA ASN A 77 9.95 -12.14 2.47
C ASN A 77 9.01 -10.95 2.68
N LEU A 78 8.76 -10.57 3.94
CA LEU A 78 7.96 -9.39 4.23
C LEU A 78 8.63 -8.11 3.72
N TYR A 79 9.93 -7.96 3.94
CA TYR A 79 10.71 -6.85 3.40
C TYR A 79 10.67 -6.80 1.87
N GLY A 80 10.86 -7.94 1.19
CA GLY A 80 10.74 -8.02 -0.26
C GLY A 80 9.37 -7.59 -0.79
N ARG A 81 8.28 -7.98 -0.10
CA ARG A 81 6.92 -7.54 -0.43
C ARG A 81 6.74 -6.03 -0.24
N GLN A 82 7.30 -5.44 0.82
CA GLN A 82 7.28 -4.00 1.02
C GLN A 82 8.02 -3.27 -0.11
N CYS A 83 9.22 -3.72 -0.49
CA CYS A 83 9.96 -3.12 -1.60
C CYS A 83 9.18 -3.20 -2.93
N ALA A 84 8.56 -4.34 -3.22
CA ALA A 84 7.75 -4.51 -4.42
C ALA A 84 6.53 -3.57 -4.44
N LEU A 85 5.87 -3.37 -3.30
CA LEU A 85 4.78 -2.42 -3.16
C LEU A 85 5.27 -0.98 -3.41
N MET A 86 6.38 -0.57 -2.80
CA MET A 86 6.93 0.78 -2.98
C MET A 86 7.36 1.04 -4.43
N ALA A 87 7.97 0.05 -5.08
CA ALA A 87 8.35 0.16 -6.49
C ALA A 87 7.11 0.36 -7.39
N LYS A 88 6.01 -0.35 -7.10
CA LYS A 88 4.75 -0.17 -7.82
C LYS A 88 4.17 1.22 -7.59
N LEU A 89 4.14 1.71 -6.34
CA LEU A 89 3.65 3.05 -6.02
C LEU A 89 4.46 4.15 -6.72
N LEU A 90 5.79 3.98 -6.80
CA LEU A 90 6.65 4.90 -7.53
C LEU A 90 6.32 4.89 -9.03
N ALA A 91 6.13 3.72 -9.63
CA ALA A 91 5.77 3.60 -11.04
C ALA A 91 4.38 4.21 -11.34
N ASP A 92 3.38 3.89 -10.51
CA ASP A 92 2.00 4.37 -10.67
C ASP A 92 1.91 5.89 -10.44
N SER A 93 2.61 6.43 -9.44
CA SER A 93 2.66 7.88 -9.20
C SER A 93 3.40 8.63 -10.31
N SER A 94 4.53 8.09 -10.79
CA SER A 94 5.23 8.64 -11.96
C SER A 94 4.30 8.72 -13.17
N ARG A 95 3.61 7.61 -13.49
CA ARG A 95 2.63 7.57 -14.59
C ARG A 95 1.53 8.62 -14.42
N PHE A 96 0.98 8.75 -13.21
CA PHE A 96 -0.05 9.76 -12.93
C PHE A 96 0.43 11.18 -13.28
N PHE A 97 1.65 11.55 -12.89
CA PHE A 97 2.19 12.88 -13.18
C PHE A 97 2.71 13.07 -14.62
N THR A 98 3.01 12.01 -15.36
CA THR A 98 3.43 12.11 -16.77
C THR A 98 2.27 12.07 -17.75
N ASP A 99 1.20 11.34 -17.43
CA ASP A 99 0.07 11.16 -18.35
C ASP A 99 -0.97 12.30 -18.24
N ASP A 100 -1.08 12.97 -17.07
CA ASP A 100 -2.01 14.10 -16.86
C ASP A 100 -1.46 15.48 -17.31
N LEU A 101 -0.24 15.57 -17.84
CA LEU A 101 0.35 16.83 -18.33
C LEU A 101 0.34 16.99 -19.86
N LEU A 102 -0.28 16.07 -20.61
CA LEU A 102 -0.33 16.12 -22.09
C LEU A 102 -1.73 15.76 -22.65
N GLY A 103 -2.77 16.40 -22.14
CA GLY A 103 -4.11 16.39 -22.71
C GLY A 103 -4.63 17.81 -22.93
N ASP A 104 -4.23 18.39 -24.07
CA ASP A 104 -4.48 19.74 -24.65
C ASP A 104 -3.74 20.96 -24.05
#